data_AF-A0A959AV25-F1
#
_entry.id   AF-A0A959AV25-F1
#
_cell.length_a   1.000
_cell.length_b   1.000
_cell.length_c   1.000
_cell.angle_alpha   90.00
_cell.angle_beta   90.00
_cell.angle_gamma   90.00
#
_symmetry.space_group_name_H-M   'P 1'
#
loop_
_entity.id
_entity.type
_entity.pdbx_description
1 polymer ?
#
loop_
_entity_poly.entity_id
_entity_poly.type
_entity_poly.pdbx_seq_one_letter_code
_entity_poly.pdbx_strand_id
1 'polypeptide(L)' 'EEVSFDDYLRKQNDPHHFISIMVGDLQRIKIYADSGFQIRDEVPLHVWDSYEVLVRAGYDKYVVG' A
#
# COMPACT_ATOMS: atom_id res chain seq x y z
N GLU A 1 -22.41 0.65 7.37
CA GLU A 1 -21.83 1.41 8.51
C GLU A 1 -20.39 1.72 8.21
N GLU A 2 -19.93 2.90 8.64
CA GLU A 2 -18.51 3.23 8.68
C GLU A 2 -17.83 2.37 9.75
N VAL A 3 -16.64 1.86 9.46
CA VAL A 3 -15.81 1.09 10.39
C VAL A 3 -14.45 1.77 10.52
N SER A 4 -13.89 1.79 11.72
CA SER A 4 -12.53 2.28 11.91
C SER A 4 -11.54 1.35 11.21
N PHE A 5 -10.39 1.88 10.82
CA PHE A 5 -9.32 1.05 10.26
C PHE A 5 -8.85 -0.02 11.24
N ASP A 6 -8.78 0.29 12.53
CA ASP A 6 -8.40 -0.67 13.57
C ASP A 6 -9.41 -1.81 13.70
N ASP A 7 -10.72 -1.51 13.67
CA ASP A 7 -11.76 -2.54 13.71
C ASP A 7 -11.77 -3.39 12.45
N TYR A 8 -11.43 -2.79 11.31
CA TYR A 8 -11.27 -3.51 10.06
C TYR A 8 -10.03 -4.42 10.07
N LEU A 9 -8.90 -3.95 10.60
CA LEU A 9 -7.68 -4.73 10.76
C LEU A 9 -7.85 -5.90 11.73
N ARG A 10 -8.58 -5.71 12.83
CA ARG A 10 -8.88 -6.78 13.81
C ARG A 10 -9.65 -7.96 13.20
N LYS A 11 -10.29 -7.76 12.04
CA LYS A 11 -10.99 -8.82 11.30
C LYS A 11 -10.05 -9.60 10.37
N GLN A 12 -8.82 -9.15 10.17
CA GLN A 12 -7.83 -9.83 9.33
C GLN A 12 -7.06 -10.87 10.15
N ASN A 13 -6.81 -12.03 9.56
CA ASN A 13 -6.04 -13.11 10.21
C ASN A 13 -4.57 -12.73 10.42
N ASP A 14 -4.02 -11.90 9.53
CA ASP A 14 -2.64 -11.40 9.61
C ASP A 14 -2.61 -9.91 9.20
N PRO A 15 -2.71 -8.98 10.18
CA PRO A 15 -2.67 -7.55 9.92
C PRO A 15 -1.38 -7.09 9.25
N HIS A 16 -0.24 -7.71 9.56
CA HIS A 16 1.05 -7.32 8.98
C HIS A 16 1.09 -7.67 7.49
N HIS A 17 0.67 -8.88 7.15
CA HIS A 17 0.52 -9.30 5.76
C HIS A 17 -0.46 -8.42 5.00
N PHE A 18 -1.61 -8.11 5.61
CA PHE A 18 -2.61 -7.24 5.00
C PHE A 18 -2.06 -5.84 4.69
N ILE A 19 -1.36 -5.22 5.64
CA ILE A 19 -0.70 -3.92 5.41
C ILE A 19 0.36 -4.05 4.31
N SER A 20 1.13 -5.15 4.29
CA SER A 20 2.13 -5.37 3.24
C SER A 20 1.52 -5.46 1.85
N ILE A 21 0.32 -6.04 1.70
CA ILE A 21 -0.41 -6.06 0.42
C ILE A 21 -0.73 -4.64 -0.02
N MET A 22 -1.31 -3.82 0.86
CA MET A 22 -1.66 -2.43 0.56
C MET A 22 -0.44 -1.60 0.16
N VAL A 23 0.69 -1.79 0.84
CA VAL A 23 1.97 -1.12 0.52
C VAL A 23 2.45 -1.50 -0.89
N GLY A 24 2.40 -2.79 -1.25
CA GLY A 24 2.76 -3.24 -2.59
C GLY A 24 1.80 -2.73 -3.67
N ASP A 25 0.50 -2.71 -3.39
CA ASP A 25 -0.51 -2.20 -4.33
C ASP A 25 -0.29 -0.70 -4.62
N LEU A 26 -0.02 0.09 -3.59
CA LEU A 26 0.26 1.52 -3.75
C LEU A 26 1.50 1.77 -4.62
N GLN A 27 2.56 0.97 -4.47
CA GLN A 27 3.74 1.07 -5.33
C GLN A 27 3.39 0.78 -6.80
N ARG A 28 2.56 -0.25 -7.03
CA ARG A 28 2.19 -0.69 -8.38
C ARG A 28 1.37 0.34 -9.14
N ILE A 29 0.58 1.19 -8.48
CA ILE A 29 -0.09 2.33 -9.14
C ILE A 29 0.92 3.16 -9.96
N LYS A 30 2.13 3.37 -9.43
CA LYS A 30 3.18 4.12 -10.11
C LYS A 30 3.94 3.28 -11.13
N ILE A 31 4.41 2.09 -10.73
CA ILE A 31 5.24 1.22 -11.60
C ILE A 31 4.47 0.74 -12.82
N TYR A 32 3.20 0.36 -12.66
CA TYR A 32 2.39 -0.16 -13.75
C TYR A 32 1.95 0.95 -14.70
N ALA A 33 1.76 2.18 -14.19
CA ALA A 33 1.57 3.35 -15.03
C ALA A 33 2.81 3.63 -15.90
N ASP A 34 4.01 3.61 -15.30
CA ASP A 34 5.27 3.82 -16.02
C ASP A 34 5.55 2.71 -17.05
N SER A 35 5.05 1.49 -16.80
CA SER A 35 5.19 0.33 -17.69
C SER A 35 4.07 0.20 -18.74
N GLY A 36 3.09 1.11 -18.75
CA GLY A 36 1.96 1.08 -19.69
C GLY A 36 0.89 0.01 -19.41
N PHE A 37 0.94 -0.64 -18.24
CA PHE A 37 -0.08 -1.60 -17.81
C PHE A 37 -1.31 -0.93 -17.15
N GLN A 38 -1.17 0.32 -16.70
CA GLN A 38 -2.23 1.12 -16.10
C GLN A 38 -2.19 2.57 -16.61
N ILE A 39 -3.32 3.28 -16.45
CA ILE A 39 -3.36 4.74 -16.66
C ILE A 39 -2.60 5.41 -15.51
N ARG A 40 -1.88 6.50 -15.81
CA ARG A 40 -1.15 7.26 -14.81
C ARG A 40 -2.13 8.06 -13.93
N ASP A 41 -2.20 7.69 -12.67
CA ASP A 41 -2.85 8.45 -11.61
C ASP A 41 -1.81 9.17 -10.72
N GLU A 42 -2.15 10.38 -10.27
CA GLU A 42 -1.34 11.08 -9.28
C GLU A 42 -1.57 10.49 -7.89
N VAL A 43 -0.51 9.97 -7.28
CA VAL A 43 -0.49 9.61 -5.86
C VAL A 43 -0.16 10.87 -5.06
N PRO A 44 -1.02 11.32 -4.13
CA PRO A 44 -0.71 12.47 -3.29
C PRO A 44 0.58 12.25 -2.49
N LEU A 45 1.40 13.30 -2.35
CA LEU A 45 2.72 13.20 -1.71
C LEU A 45 2.65 12.58 -0.30
N HIS A 46 1.69 13.00 0.52
CA HIS A 46 1.54 12.46 1.88
C HIS A 46 1.21 10.96 1.92
N VAL A 47 0.54 10.44 0.88
CA VAL A 47 0.28 9.01 0.73
C VAL A 47 1.57 8.28 0.38
N TRP A 48 2.38 8.85 -0.50
CA TRP A 48 3.70 8.30 -0.84
C TRP A 48 4.68 8.33 0.33
N ASP A 49 4.71 9.42 1.10
CA ASP A 49 5.53 9.53 2.31
C ASP A 49 5.16 8.45 3.33
N SER A 50 3.86 8.16 3.47
CA SER A 50 3.34 7.11 4.34
C SER A 50 3.76 5.71 3.85
N TYR A 51 3.74 5.49 2.53
CA TYR A 51 4.29 4.28 1.92
C TYR A 51 5.75 4.09 2.31
N GLU A 52 6.60 5.11 2.16
CA GLU A 52 8.02 4.98 2.48
C GLU A 52 8.28 4.70 3.97
N VAL A 53 7.48 5.29 4.85
CA VAL A 53 7.53 4.99 6.30
C VAL A 53 7.19 3.52 6.55
N LEU A 54 6.14 2.99 5.92
CA LEU A 54 5.72 1.59 6.09
C LEU A 54 6.73 0.60 5.50
N VAL A 55 7.33 0.92 4.35
CA VAL A 55 8.43 0.12 3.79
C VAL A 55 9.60 0.05 4.77
N ARG A 56 10.03 1.18 5.31
CA ARG A 56 11.10 1.23 6.33
C ARG A 56 10.73 0.51 7.63
N ALA A 57 9.44 0.39 7.94
CA ALA A 57 8.93 -0.35 9.09
C ALA A 57 8.80 -1.87 8.86
N GLY A 58 9.10 -2.38 7.66
CA GLY A 58 9.12 -3.82 7.35
C GLY A 58 7.86 -4.36 6.65
N TYR A 59 6.95 -3.50 6.19
CA TYR A 59 5.77 -3.92 5.42
C TYR A 59 6.04 -4.07 3.91
N ASP A 60 7.24 -4.49 3.55
CA ASP A 60 7.78 -4.44 2.18
C ASP A 60 7.66 -5.77 1.40
N LYS A 61 6.99 -6.78 1.96
CA LYS A 61 6.87 -8.14 1.38
C LYS A 61 6.44 -8.18 -0.10
N TYR A 62 5.65 -7.20 -0.54
CA TYR A 62 5.11 -7.11 -1.92
C TYR A 62 5.65 -5.91 -2.70
N VAL A 63 6.65 -5.23 -2.17
CA VAL A 63 7.37 -4.15 -2.84
C VAL A 63 8.34 -4.77 -3.83
N VAL A 64 8.36 -4.24 -5.05
CA VAL A 64 9.23 -4.70 -6.13
C VAL A 64 10.25 -3.62 -6.49
N GLY A 65 11.46 -4.06 -6.88
CA GLY A 65 12.58 -3.20 -7.26
C GLY A 65 12.66 -2.93 -8.74
#